data_AF-A0A7X3MGY2-F1
#
_entry.id   AF-A0A7X3MGY2-F1
#
_cell.length_a   1.000
_cell.length_b   1.000
_cell.length_c   1.000
_cell.angle_alpha   90.00
_cell.angle_beta   90.00
_cell.angle_gamma   90.00
#
_symmetry.space_group_name_H-M   'P 1'
#
loop_
_entity.id
_entity.type
_entity.pdbx_description
1 polymer ?
#
loop_
_entity_poly.entity_id
_entity_poly.type
_entity_poly.pdbx_seq_one_letter_code
_entity_poly.pdbx_strand_id
1 'polypeptide(L)' 'MAKQTEKKEGTSLEELFVQLESVIQKMEGEDVSLEDSFQLYHRGMDALKQCSERIDEVEKKMLILDEEGGTHEF' A
#
# COMPACT_ATOMS: atom_id res chain seq x y z
N MET A 1 29.25 -14.94 -13.21
CA MET A 1 27.96 -15.46 -12.69
C MET A 1 27.08 -14.25 -12.37
N ALA A 2 25.96 -14.12 -13.05
CA ALA A 2 25.12 -12.93 -13.04
C ALA A 2 24.48 -12.71 -11.65
N LYS A 3 24.69 -11.51 -11.11
CA LYS A 3 24.03 -11.03 -9.90
C LYS A 3 22.55 -10.85 -10.24
N GLN A 4 21.70 -11.78 -9.79
CA GLN A 4 20.26 -11.58 -9.82
C GLN A 4 19.96 -10.39 -8.91
N THR A 5 19.66 -9.25 -9.53
CA THR A 5 19.09 -8.10 -8.83
C THR A 5 17.66 -8.49 -8.49
N GLU A 6 17.46 -9.05 -7.29
CA GLU A 6 16.13 -9.16 -6.69
C GLU A 6 15.53 -7.76 -6.67
N LYS A 7 14.67 -7.49 -7.64
CA LYS A 7 13.78 -6.35 -7.65
C LYS A 7 12.91 -6.58 -6.41
N LYS A 8 13.21 -5.88 -5.31
CA LYS A 8 12.29 -5.79 -4.18
C LYS A 8 10.98 -5.31 -4.77
N GLU A 9 10.06 -6.23 -5.03
CA GLU A 9 8.68 -5.86 -5.26
C GLU A 9 8.26 -5.18 -3.96
N GLY A 10 8.03 -3.87 -4.02
CA GLY A 10 7.47 -3.15 -2.89
C GLY A 10 6.20 -3.85 -2.43
N THR A 11 5.90 -3.75 -1.14
CA THR A 11 4.72 -4.33 -0.48
C THR A 11 3.49 -4.25 -1.40
N SER A 12 2.79 -5.36 -1.60
CA SER A 12 1.62 -5.37 -2.49
C SER A 12 0.47 -4.54 -1.89
N LEU A 13 -0.48 -4.12 -2.73
CA LEU A 13 -1.65 -3.39 -2.25
C LEU A 13 -2.48 -4.24 -1.26
N GLU A 14 -2.57 -5.55 -1.53
CA GLU A 14 -3.26 -6.51 -0.67
C GLU A 14 -2.56 -6.62 0.70
N GLU A 15 -1.23 -6.69 0.71
CA GLU A 15 -0.45 -6.72 1.96
C GLU A 15 -0.60 -5.41 2.76
N LEU A 16 -0.68 -4.26 2.08
CA LEU A 16 -0.92 -2.98 2.75
C LEU A 16 -2.33 -2.91 3.36
N PHE A 17 -3.35 -3.44 2.68
CA PHE A 17 -4.70 -3.53 3.25
C PHE A 17 -4.76 -4.46 4.45
N VAL A 18 -4.10 -5.62 4.40
CA VAL A 18 -4.00 -6.53 5.57
C VAL A 18 -3.32 -5.83 6.75
N GLN A 19 -2.28 -5.04 6.49
CA GLN A 19 -1.63 -4.25 7.54
C GLN A 19 -2.56 -3.19 8.13
N LEU A 20 -3.33 -2.48 7.29
CA LEU A 20 -4.28 -1.47 7.72
C LEU A 20 -5.41 -2.09 8.56
N GLU A 21 -5.97 -3.22 8.13
CA GLU A 21 -6.97 -3.97 8.90
C GLU A 21 -6.42 -4.40 10.27
N SER A 22 -5.18 -4.91 10.31
CA SER A 22 -4.55 -5.27 11.58
C SER A 22 -4.35 -4.06 12.50
N VAL A 23 -4.06 -2.88 11.97
CA VAL A 23 -3.98 -1.64 12.75
C VAL A 23 -5.34 -1.26 13.30
N ILE A 24 -6.40 -1.29 12.47
CA ILE A 24 -7.77 -0.98 12.88
C ILE A 24 -8.23 -1.92 14.00
N GLN A 25 -8.06 -3.24 13.81
CA GLN A 25 -8.44 -4.23 14.83
C GLN A 25 -7.74 -4.00 16.18
N LYS A 26 -6.48 -3.56 16.17
CA LYS A 26 -5.74 -3.22 17.40
C LYS A 26 -6.23 -1.93 18.04
N MET A 27 -6.64 -0.95 17.24
CA MET A 27 -7.22 0.30 17.75
C MET A 27 -8.62 0.11 18.33
N GLU A 28 -9.38 -0.88 17.84
CA GLU A 28 -10.71 -1.22 18.36
C GLU A 28 -10.67 -2.07 19.64
N GLY A 29 -9.49 -2.55 20.05
CA GLY A 29 -9.33 -3.34 21.27
C GLY A 29 -9.57 -2.53 22.54
N GLU A 30 -10.28 -3.12 23.51
CA GLU A 30 -10.65 -2.46 24.78
C GLU A 30 -9.44 -2.08 25.67
N ASP A 31 -8.29 -2.74 25.49
CA ASP A 31 -7.08 -2.54 26.28
C ASP A 31 -6.03 -1.62 25.61
N VAL A 32 -6.38 -0.92 24.52
CA VAL A 32 -5.41 -0.06 23.83
C VAL A 32 -5.11 1.19 24.67
N SER A 33 -3.84 1.41 25.01
CA SER A 33 -3.45 2.63 25.72
C SER A 33 -3.51 3.85 24.80
N LEU A 34 -3.57 5.05 25.38
CA LEU A 34 -3.52 6.29 24.60
C LEU A 34 -2.20 6.40 23.80
N GLU A 35 -1.09 6.00 24.39
CA GLU A 35 0.22 6.01 23.73
C GLU A 35 0.27 5.01 22.56
N ASP A 36 -0.25 3.80 22.75
CA ASP A 36 -0.37 2.80 21.69
C ASP A 36 -1.32 3.28 20.58
N SER A 37 -2.40 3.99 20.95
CA SER A 37 -3.33 4.58 19.99
C SER A 37 -2.64 5.59 19.06
N PHE A 38 -1.72 6.42 19.58
CA PHE A 38 -0.93 7.33 18.76
C PHE A 38 0.04 6.59 17.83
N GLN A 39 0.68 5.53 18.32
CA GLN A 39 1.57 4.70 17.48
C GLN A 39 0.81 3.99 16.36
N LEU A 40 -0.34 3.39 16.70
CA LEU A 40 -1.22 2.72 15.75
C LEU A 40 -1.77 3.71 14.71
N TYR A 41 -2.19 4.90 15.13
CA TYR A 41 -2.63 5.96 14.23
C TYR A 41 -1.52 6.34 13.23
N HIS A 42 -0.30 6.60 13.71
CA HIS A 42 0.82 6.93 12.83
C HIS A 42 1.11 5.79 11.85
N ARG A 43 1.08 4.54 12.31
CA ARG A 43 1.27 3.37 11.46
C ARG A 43 0.17 3.23 10.41
N GLY A 44 -1.08 3.49 10.78
CA GLY A 44 -2.21 3.49 9.85
C GLY A 44 -2.07 4.57 8.78
N MET A 45 -1.65 5.78 9.17
CA MET A 45 -1.39 6.88 8.22
C MET A 45 -0.26 6.54 7.24
N ASP A 46 0.81 5.91 7.71
CA ASP A 46 1.91 5.49 6.85
C ASP A 46 1.47 4.40 5.85
N ALA A 47 0.70 3.40 6.30
CA ALA A 47 0.13 2.38 5.43
C ALA A 47 -0.81 2.98 4.37
N LEU A 48 -1.67 3.92 4.76
CA LEU A 48 -2.56 4.63 3.82
C LEU A 48 -1.77 5.43 2.78
N LYS A 49 -0.69 6.09 3.19
CA LYS A 49 0.19 6.81 2.25
C LYS A 49 0.80 5.86 1.23
N GLN A 50 1.31 4.71 1.67
CA GLN A 50 1.87 3.69 0.77
C GLN A 50 0.81 3.14 -0.19
N CYS A 51 -0.42 2.91 0.27
CA CYS A 51 -1.53 2.52 -0.61
C CYS A 51 -1.77 3.56 -1.71
N SER A 52 -1.85 4.84 -1.33
CA SER A 52 -2.08 5.93 -2.27
C SER A 52 -0.96 6.03 -3.31
N GLU A 53 0.30 5.94 -2.88
CA GLU A 53 1.46 5.96 -3.79
C GLU A 53 1.42 4.77 -4.77
N ARG A 54 1.02 3.59 -4.28
CA ARG A 54 0.97 2.40 -5.13
C ARG A 54 -0.18 2.44 -6.14
N ILE A 55 -1.33 2.99 -5.76
CA ILE A 55 -2.46 3.21 -6.69
C ILE A 55 -2.04 4.20 -7.78
N ASP A 56 -1.44 5.33 -7.41
CA ASP A 56 -0.94 6.33 -8.36
C ASP A 56 0.11 5.73 -9.34
N GLU A 57 1.00 4.86 -8.86
CA GLU A 57 1.93 4.14 -9.74
C GLU A 57 1.22 3.24 -10.75
N VAL A 58 0.14 2.56 -10.35
CA VAL A 58 -0.64 1.69 -11.24
C VAL A 58 -1.41 2.52 -12.26
N GLU A 59 -2.03 3.63 -11.83
CA GLU A 59 -2.73 4.56 -12.72
C GLU A 59 -1.77 5.16 -13.77
N LYS A 60 -0.58 5.60 -13.35
CA LYS A 60 0.46 6.09 -14.29
C LYS A 60 0.90 5.03 -15.28
N LYS A 61 1.07 3.78 -14.85
CA LYS A 61 1.40 2.68 -15.75
C LYS A 61 0.27 2.40 -16.74
N MET A 62 -0.98 2.47 -16.30
CA MET A 62 -2.14 2.34 -17.18
C MET A 62 -2.19 3.46 -18.23
N LEU A 63 -1.90 4.71 -17.85
CA LEU A 63 -1.84 5.84 -18.79
C LEU A 63 -0.74 5.65 -19.85
N ILE A 64 0.44 5.19 -19.46
CA ILE A 64 1.53 4.91 -20.41
C ILE A 64 1.15 3.78 -21.40
N LEU A 65 0.48 2.74 -20.90
CA LEU A 65 -0.05 1.65 -21.75
C LEU A 65 -1.11 2.15 -22.75
N ASP A 66 -1.92 3.12 -22.35
CA ASP A 66 -2.92 3.78 -23.20
C ASP A 66 -2.24 4.66 -24.28
N GLU A 67 -1.21 5.43 -23.90
CA GLU A 67 -0.44 6.28 -24.82
C GLU A 67 0.43 5.49 -25.82
N GLU A 68 0.91 4.30 -25.47
CA GLU A 68 1.65 3.40 -26.37
C GLU A 68 0.75 2.57 -27.31
N GLY A 69 -0.58 2.81 -27.32
CA GLY A 69 -1.49 2.31 -28.35
C GLY A 69 -2.30 1.06 -28.00
N GLY A 70 -2.65 0.85 -26.73
CA GLY A 70 -3.57 -0.19 -26.29
C GLY A 70 -5.00 0.33 -26.13
N THR A 71 -5.82 0.26 -27.18
CA THR A 71 -7.26 0.58 -27.09
C THR A 71 -7.99 -0.41 -26.18
N HIS A 72 -8.64 0.10 -25.14
CA HIS A 72 -9.77 -0.61 -24.51
C HIS A 72 -10.96 0.33 -24.34
N GLU A 73 -11.92 0.22 -25.27
CA GLU A 73 -13.29 0.65 -25.01
C GLU A 73 -13.83 -0.18 -23.83
N PHE A 74 -14.40 0.51 -22.84
CA PHE A 74 -15.03 -0.04 -21.65
C PHE A 74 -16.20 -0.99 -21.96
#